data_AF-A0A2I0R789-F1
#
_entry.id   AF-A0A2I0R789-F1
#
_cell.length_a   1.000
_cell.length_b   1.000
_cell.length_c   1.000
_cell.angle_alpha   90.00
_cell.angle_beta   90.00
_cell.angle_gamma   90.00
#
_symmetry.space_group_name_H-M   'P 1'
#
loop_
_entity.id
_entity.type
_entity.pdbx_description
1 polymer ?
#
loop_
_entity_poly.entity_id
_entity_poly.type
_entity_poly.pdbx_seq_one_letter_code
_entity_poly.pdbx_strand_id
1 'polypeptide(L)'
;MKKQAIIEVADNKKFYCGTRFRQYKIGLNVKSKEENYYEYMLIIVPGEVDHLLLTCVEGYKSGNSLAFVKAEPNEMYVTAKSLKSSMGIDNAYLVIEE
;
A
#
# COMPACT_ATOMS: atom_id res chain seq x y z
N MET A 1 -11.61 9.90 7.29
CA MET A 1 -10.77 8.69 7.09
C MET A 1 -9.83 8.54 8.27
N LYS A 2 -9.91 7.40 8.96
CA LYS A 2 -8.94 7.04 10.00
C LYS A 2 -7.71 6.41 9.34
N LYS A 3 -6.54 6.55 9.96
CA LYS A 3 -5.31 5.90 9.52
C LYS A 3 -4.70 5.09 10.66
N GLN A 4 -4.14 3.93 10.33
CA GLN A 4 -3.43 3.06 11.27
C GLN A 4 -2.02 2.81 10.76
N ALA A 5 -1.00 2.96 11.60
CA ALA A 5 0.38 2.70 11.19
C ALA A 5 0.52 1.21 10.82
N ILE A 6 1.09 0.91 9.64
CA ILE A 6 1.14 -0.47 9.16
C ILE A 6 1.98 -1.36 10.09
N ILE A 7 2.99 -0.78 10.76
CA ILE A 7 3.83 -1.48 11.74
C ILE A 7 3.03 -2.06 12.91
N GLU A 8 1.93 -1.40 13.30
CA GLU A 8 1.04 -1.81 14.40
C GLU A 8 0.00 -2.85 13.95
N VAL A 9 -0.15 -3.07 12.65
CA VAL A 9 -1.09 -4.07 12.13
C VAL A 9 -0.50 -5.46 12.33
N ALA A 10 -1.30 -6.38 12.88
CA ALA A 10 -0.90 -7.78 13.05
C ALA A 10 -0.49 -8.41 11.70
N ASP A 11 0.63 -9.12 11.69
CA ASP A 11 1.26 -9.66 10.47
C ASP A 11 0.34 -10.54 9.61
N ASN A 12 -0.60 -11.24 10.24
CA ASN A 12 -1.57 -12.12 9.60
C ASN A 12 -2.83 -11.40 9.09
N LYS A 13 -2.97 -10.08 9.32
CA LYS A 13 -4.09 -9.30 8.79
C LYS A 13 -4.07 -9.38 7.26
N LYS A 14 -5.23 -9.70 6.69
CA LYS A 14 -5.42 -9.85 5.25
C LYS A 14 -5.87 -8.55 4.61
N PHE A 15 -5.37 -8.27 3.43
CA PHE A 15 -5.72 -7.13 2.60
C PHE A 15 -5.99 -7.55 1.17
N TYR A 16 -7.01 -6.96 0.57
CA TYR A 16 -7.53 -7.36 -0.74
C TYR A 16 -7.37 -6.22 -1.75
N CYS A 17 -7.63 -6.53 -3.02
CA CYS A 17 -7.79 -5.52 -4.07
C CYS A 17 -8.71 -4.38 -3.59
N GLY A 18 -8.33 -3.13 -3.87
CA GLY A 18 -9.02 -1.93 -3.42
C GLY A 18 -8.55 -1.38 -2.07
N THR A 19 -7.82 -2.16 -1.25
CA THR A 19 -7.25 -1.65 0.00
C THR A 19 -6.25 -0.53 -0.29
N ARG A 20 -6.34 0.56 0.47
CA ARG A 20 -5.52 1.76 0.30
C ARG A 20 -4.52 1.98 1.43
N PHE A 21 -3.37 2.52 1.06
CA PHE A 21 -2.26 2.81 1.95
C PHE A 21 -1.69 4.19 1.64
N ARG A 22 -1.20 4.89 2.66
CA ARG A 22 -0.50 6.16 2.50
C ARG A 22 0.93 6.04 2.99
N GLN A 23 1.86 6.50 2.18
CA GLN A 23 3.26 6.63 2.57
C GLN A 23 3.62 8.11 2.65
N TYR A 24 4.02 8.56 3.84
CA TYR A 24 4.39 9.95 4.12
C TYR A 24 5.90 10.13 4.05
N LYS A 25 6.35 11.40 4.00
CA LYS A 25 7.77 11.79 4.06
C LYS A 25 8.67 11.30 2.90
N ILE A 26 8.09 10.79 1.81
CA ILE A 26 8.83 10.31 0.63
C ILE A 26 8.87 11.30 -0.55
N GLY A 27 8.13 12.42 -0.47
CA GLY A 27 8.15 13.47 -1.48
C GLY A 27 9.50 14.21 -1.54
N LEU A 28 10.06 14.32 -2.75
CA LEU A 28 11.22 15.18 -3.04
C LEU A 28 10.74 16.63 -3.20
N ASN A 29 11.40 17.58 -2.53
CA ASN A 29 11.16 19.03 -2.64
C ASN A 29 9.76 19.53 -2.24
N VAL A 30 9.10 18.87 -1.27
CA VAL A 30 7.80 19.31 -0.74
C VAL A 30 7.98 20.26 0.45
N LYS A 31 7.14 21.30 0.54
CA LYS A 31 7.20 22.32 1.61
C LYS A 31 6.95 21.73 3.01
N SER A 32 6.02 20.78 3.11
CA SER A 32 5.73 20.02 4.33
C SER A 32 5.75 18.53 4.01
N LYS A 33 6.72 17.81 4.58
CA LYS A 33 6.86 16.35 4.39
C LYS A 33 5.85 15.54 5.20
N GLU A 34 5.28 16.15 6.23
CA GLU A 34 4.37 15.49 7.20
C GLU A 34 2.94 15.43 6.68
N GLU A 35 2.55 16.41 5.86
CA GLU A 35 1.24 16.48 5.21
C GLU A 35 1.25 15.91 3.79
N ASN A 36 2.44 15.77 3.19
CA ASN A 36 2.59 15.18 1.87
C ASN A 36 2.71 13.66 1.94
N TYR A 37 1.81 12.98 1.24
CA TYR A 37 1.82 11.54 1.07
C TYR A 37 1.64 11.16 -0.40
N TYR A 38 1.99 9.92 -0.72
CA TYR A 38 1.43 9.23 -1.87
C TYR A 38 0.45 8.18 -1.39
N GLU A 39 -0.75 8.17 -1.98
CA GLU A 39 -1.73 7.12 -1.77
C GLU A 39 -1.55 6.01 -2.79
N TYR A 40 -1.49 4.77 -2.30
CA TYR A 40 -1.35 3.55 -3.07
C TYR A 40 -2.56 2.65 -2.85
N MET A 41 -2.91 1.88 -3.87
CA MET A 41 -3.99 0.89 -3.82
C MET A 41 -3.47 -0.46 -4.30
N LEU A 42 -3.91 -1.54 -3.64
CA LEU A 42 -3.72 -2.89 -4.15
C LEU A 42 -4.65 -3.11 -5.35
N ILE A 43 -4.10 -3.54 -6.47
CA ILE A 43 -4.85 -3.91 -7.66
C ILE A 43 -4.45 -5.29 -8.17
N ILE A 44 -5.38 -5.94 -8.86
CA ILE A 44 -5.14 -7.17 -9.62
C ILE A 44 -4.55 -6.77 -10.97
N VAL A 45 -3.51 -7.50 -11.40
CA VAL A 45 -2.95 -7.39 -12.75
C VAL A 45 -3.39 -8.62 -13.56
N PRO A 46 -4.03 -8.45 -14.72
CA PRO A 46 -4.44 -9.60 -15.54
C PRO A 46 -3.24 -10.50 -15.90
N GLY A 47 -3.39 -11.80 -15.66
CA GLY A 47 -2.33 -12.78 -15.88
C GLY A 47 -1.34 -12.95 -14.72
N GLU A 48 -1.40 -12.08 -13.71
CA GLU A 48 -0.61 -12.22 -12.48
C GLU A 48 -1.47 -12.87 -11.39
N VAL A 49 -1.08 -14.08 -10.97
CA VAL A 49 -1.84 -14.88 -10.00
C VAL A 49 -1.19 -14.95 -8.62
N ASP A 50 0.11 -14.65 -8.54
CA ASP A 50 0.91 -14.81 -7.32
C ASP A 50 1.15 -13.47 -6.60
N HIS A 51 0.78 -12.35 -7.23
CA HIS A 51 1.01 -11.01 -6.69
C HIS A 51 -0.17 -10.07 -6.87
N LEU A 52 -0.30 -9.13 -5.94
CA LEU A 52 -1.06 -7.90 -6.15
C LEU A 52 -0.09 -6.74 -6.39
N LEU A 53 -0.48 -5.79 -7.22
CA LEU A 53 0.32 -4.60 -7.49
C LEU A 53 -0.12 -3.46 -6.58
N LEU A 54 0.82 -2.85 -5.86
CA LEU A 54 0.62 -1.53 -5.26
C LEU A 54 0.87 -0.47 -6.33
N THR A 55 -0.19 0.26 -6.70
CA THR A 55 -0.10 1.37 -7.67
C THR A 55 -0.50 2.69 -7.02
N CYS A 56 0.18 3.76 -7.38
CA CYS A 56 -0.16 5.11 -6.96
C CYS A 56 -1.51 5.50 -7.54
N VAL A 57 -2.40 6.09 -6.73
CA VAL A 57 -3.75 6.49 -7.17
C VAL A 57 -4.01 7.98 -7.05
N GLU A 58 -2.98 8.75 -6.70
CA GLU A 58 -3.07 10.18 -6.48
C GLU A 58 -2.22 11.01 -7.44
N GLY A 59 -2.82 12.09 -7.94
CA GLY A 59 -2.15 13.14 -8.70
C GLY A 59 -1.51 12.68 -10.02
N TYR A 60 -0.52 13.45 -10.47
CA TYR A 60 0.18 13.22 -11.75
C TYR A 60 0.98 11.91 -11.79
N LYS A 61 1.18 11.24 -10.64
CA LYS A 61 1.86 9.96 -10.53
C LYS A 61 0.90 8.77 -10.53
N SER A 62 -0.40 9.00 -10.66
CA SER A 62 -1.39 7.94 -10.73
C SER A 62 -1.05 6.90 -11.80
N GLY A 63 -1.21 5.62 -11.48
CA GLY A 63 -0.84 4.49 -12.31
C GLY A 63 0.60 4.01 -12.14
N ASN A 64 1.49 4.78 -11.50
CA ASN A 64 2.86 4.31 -11.26
C ASN A 64 2.90 3.16 -10.25
N SER A 65 3.55 2.08 -10.64
CA SER A 65 3.82 0.91 -9.80
C SER A 65 4.82 1.24 -8.69
N LEU A 66 4.48 0.86 -7.45
CA LEU A 66 5.40 0.86 -6.33
C LEU A 66 6.07 -0.51 -6.17
N ALA A 67 5.27 -1.56 -5.99
CA ALA A 67 5.77 -2.90 -5.73
C ALA A 67 4.73 -3.98 -6.09
N PHE A 68 5.21 -5.13 -6.57
CA PHE A 68 4.44 -6.37 -6.53
C PHE A 68 4.56 -6.97 -5.14
N VAL A 69 3.42 -7.24 -4.52
CA VAL A 69 3.31 -7.82 -3.18
C VAL A 69 2.81 -9.23 -3.32
N LYS A 70 3.57 -10.19 -2.80
CA LYS A 70 3.23 -11.61 -2.87
C LYS A 70 1.89 -11.87 -2.20
N ALA A 71 0.95 -12.38 -2.99
CA ALA A 71 -0.34 -12.86 -2.54
C ALA A 71 -0.21 -14.28 -1.98
N GLU A 72 -1.17 -14.68 -1.16
CA GLU A 72 -1.24 -16.07 -0.72
C GLU A 72 -1.67 -16.98 -1.89
N PRO A 73 -1.09 -18.19 -2.02
CA PRO A 73 -1.42 -19.08 -3.13
C PRO A 73 -2.91 -19.39 -3.19
N ASN A 74 -3.49 -19.30 -4.38
CA ASN A 74 -4.92 -19.51 -4.65
C ASN A 74 -5.88 -18.52 -3.97
N GLU A 75 -5.35 -17.45 -3.38
CA GLU A 75 -6.11 -16.48 -2.59
C GLU A 75 -5.71 -15.06 -3.01
N MET A 76 -6.65 -14.25 -3.48
CA MET A 76 -6.35 -12.87 -3.93
C MET A 76 -6.24 -11.87 -2.76
N TYR A 77 -5.44 -12.22 -1.74
CA TYR A 77 -5.09 -11.32 -0.64
C TYR A 77 -3.60 -11.36 -0.35
N VAL A 78 -3.12 -10.27 0.25
CA VAL A 78 -1.77 -10.15 0.81
C VAL A 78 -1.86 -10.02 2.32
N THR A 79 -0.81 -10.42 3.02
CA THR A 79 -0.70 -10.24 4.47
C THR A 79 -0.03 -8.92 4.82
N ALA A 80 -0.30 -8.38 6.02
CA ALA A 80 0.44 -7.23 6.54
C ALA A 80 1.95 -7.48 6.55
N LYS A 81 2.37 -8.72 6.82
CA LYS A 81 3.77 -9.12 6.75
C LYS A 81 4.37 -8.90 5.35
N SER A 82 3.71 -9.40 4.30
CA SER A 82 4.16 -9.21 2.91
C SER A 82 4.23 -7.72 2.57
N LEU A 83 3.20 -6.95 2.90
CA LEU A 83 3.14 -5.50 2.67
C LEU A 83 4.26 -4.73 3.35
N LYS A 84 4.53 -4.99 4.62
CA LYS A 84 5.61 -4.36 5.39
C LYS A 84 6.96 -4.57 4.70
N SER A 85 7.20 -5.78 4.18
CA SER A 85 8.44 -6.09 3.46
C SER A 85 8.54 -5.36 2.12
N SER A 86 7.43 -5.11 1.44
CA SER A 86 7.40 -4.49 0.10
C SER A 86 7.38 -2.97 0.11
N MET A 87 6.67 -2.34 1.07
CA MET A 87 6.49 -0.88 1.11
C MET A 87 7.52 -0.14 1.95
N GLY A 88 8.20 -0.85 2.86
CA GLY A 88 8.90 -0.23 3.98
C GLY A 88 7.93 0.15 5.11
N ILE A 89 8.42 0.11 6.34
CA ILE A 89 7.60 0.27 7.55
C ILE A 89 7.56 1.71 8.07
N ASP A 90 8.58 2.50 7.77
CA ASP A 90 8.71 3.85 8.30
C ASP A 90 7.78 4.80 7.52
N ASN A 91 6.72 5.26 8.19
CA ASN A 91 5.72 6.20 7.69
C ASN A 91 4.71 5.63 6.66
N ALA A 92 4.46 4.32 6.69
CA ALA A 92 3.38 3.68 5.94
C ALA A 92 2.13 3.45 6.82
N TYR A 93 0.95 3.77 6.29
CA TYR A 93 -0.31 3.73 7.03
C TYR A 93 -1.43 3.09 6.20
N LEU A 94 -2.18 2.18 6.81
CA LEU A 94 -3.45 1.70 6.29
C LEU A 94 -4.49 2.82 6.36
N VAL A 95 -5.23 3.02 5.28
CA VAL A 95 -6.36 3.94 5.23
C VAL A 95 -7.65 3.18 5.53
N ILE A 96 -8.40 3.64 6.52
CA ILE A 96 -9.68 3.07 6.95
C ILE A 96 -10.79 4.04 6.51
N GLU A 97 -11.56 3.61 5.52
CA GLU A 97 -12.81 4.25 5.10
C GLU A 97 -13.91 3.82 6.10
N GLU A 98 -14.67 4.79 6.62
CA GLU A 98 -15.80 4.55 7.54
C GLU A 98 -17.09 4.31 6.75
#